data_AF-A0A7J3TX44-F1
#
_entry.id   AF-A0A7J3TX44-F1
#
_cell.length_a   1.000
_cell.length_b   1.000
_cell.length_c   1.000
_cell.angle_alpha   90.00
_cell.angle_beta   90.00
_cell.angle_gamma   90.00
#
_symmetry.space_group_name_H-M   'P 1'
#
loop_
_entity.id
_entity.type
_entity.pdbx_description
1 polymer ?
#
loop_
_entity_poly.entity_id
_entity_poly.type
_entity_poly.pdbx_seq_one_letter_code
_entity_poly.pdbx_strand_id
1 'polypeptide(L)'
;MAVYEGSNIQLYEGAARTLGANPYYVVEKISLPILKEGIITGAILSFTHSLGETGAAMIVMGADVPISVLVVNMVESLAIPAALFTSTYLIAISTIMVVVFRAASRRRRI
;
A
#
# COMPACT_ATOMS: atom_id res chain seq x y z
N MET A 1 2.00 -13.89 9.80
CA MET A 1 2.58 -14.63 10.94
C MET A 1 3.51 -13.79 11.80
N ALA A 2 4.41 -12.97 11.24
CA ALA A 2 5.37 -12.17 12.03
C ALA A 2 4.74 -11.26 13.11
N VAL A 3 3.63 -10.56 12.81
CA VAL A 3 2.96 -9.69 13.81
C VAL A 3 2.24 -10.51 14.89
N TYR A 4 1.75 -11.71 14.56
CA TYR A 4 1.02 -12.57 15.48
C TYR A 4 1.93 -13.21 16.53
N GLU A 5 3.10 -13.69 16.12
CA GLU A 5 4.06 -14.33 17.03
C GLU A 5 4.75 -13.31 17.94
N GLY A 6 5.00 -12.09 17.45
CA GLY A 6 5.67 -11.05 18.25
C GLY A 6 4.80 -10.38 19.32
N SER A 7 3.48 -10.55 19.29
CA SER A 7 2.54 -9.75 20.09
C SER A 7 1.88 -10.48 21.27
N ASN A 8 2.30 -11.71 21.58
CA ASN A 8 1.73 -12.54 22.65
C ASN A 8 0.19 -12.69 22.58
N ILE A 9 -0.41 -12.53 21.40
CA ILE A 9 -1.88 -12.58 21.21
C ILE A 9 -2.47 -13.88 21.76
N GLN A 10 -1.78 -15.02 21.56
CA GLN A 10 -2.22 -16.32 22.08
C GLN A 10 -2.40 -16.34 23.60
N LEU A 11 -1.56 -15.61 24.35
CA LEU A 11 -1.67 -15.52 25.81
C LEU A 11 -2.94 -14.76 26.21
N TYR A 12 -3.22 -13.64 25.56
CA TYR A 12 -4.41 -12.83 25.82
C TYR A 12 -5.70 -13.53 25.39
N GLU A 13 -5.70 -14.20 24.24
CA GLU A 13 -6.83 -15.01 23.78
C GLU A 13 -7.08 -16.21 24.72
N GLY A 14 -6.01 -16.88 25.16
CA GLY A 14 -6.09 -17.99 26.12
C GLY A 14 -6.67 -17.56 27.47
N ALA A 15 -6.21 -16.43 28.02
CA ALA A 15 -6.72 -15.88 29.26
C ALA A 15 -8.22 -15.52 29.17
N ALA A 16 -8.64 -14.89 28.06
CA ALA A 16 -10.03 -14.51 27.85
C ALA A 16 -10.96 -15.73 27.70
N ARG A 17 -10.50 -16.79 27.03
CA ARG A 17 -11.27 -18.04 26.89
C ARG A 17 -11.42 -18.77 28.23
N THR A 18 -10.39 -18.78 29.07
CA THR A 18 -10.48 -19.32 30.44
C THR A 18 -11.47 -18.54 31.30
N LEU A 19 -11.63 -17.23 31.07
CA LEU A 19 -12.65 -16.38 31.71
C LEU A 19 -14.06 -16.56 31.12
N GLY A 20 -14.27 -17.52 30.21
CA GLY A 20 -15.58 -17.84 29.62
C GLY A 20 -15.98 -16.96 28.43
N ALA A 21 -15.06 -16.18 27.85
CA ALA A 21 -15.38 -15.35 26.68
C ALA A 21 -15.63 -16.20 25.42
N ASN A 22 -16.68 -15.84 24.67
CA ASN A 22 -16.97 -16.42 23.35
C ASN A 22 -15.82 -16.11 22.35
N PRO A 23 -15.39 -17.06 21.50
CA PRO A 23 -14.43 -16.82 20.42
C PRO A 23 -14.64 -15.55 19.59
N TYR A 24 -15.90 -15.19 19.29
CA TYR A 24 -16.19 -13.96 18.54
C TYR A 24 -15.79 -12.70 19.33
N TYR A 25 -16.10 -12.68 20.62
CA TYR A 25 -15.75 -11.58 21.53
C TYR A 25 -14.24 -11.42 21.65
N VAL A 26 -13.51 -12.53 21.71
CA VAL A 26 -12.04 -12.56 21.79
C VAL A 26 -11.42 -11.96 20.53
N VAL A 27 -11.91 -12.35 19.34
CA VAL A 27 -11.38 -11.84 18.07
C VAL A 27 -11.63 -10.33 17.94
N GLU A 28 -12.83 -9.86 18.27
CA GLU A 28 -13.20 -8.44 18.15
C GLU A 28 -12.48 -7.55 19.16
N LYS A 29 -12.33 -8.00 20.41
CA LYS A 29 -11.80 -7.17 21.50
C LYS A 29 -10.31 -7.32 21.77
N ILE A 30 -9.69 -8.41 21.32
CA ILE A 30 -8.27 -8.70 21.58
C ILE A 30 -7.51 -8.75 20.27
N SER A 31 -7.84 -9.68 19.37
CA SER A 31 -7.03 -9.94 18.17
C SER A 31 -7.08 -8.78 17.18
N LEU A 32 -8.28 -8.30 16.82
CA LEU A 32 -8.51 -7.18 15.88
C LEU A 32 -7.77 -5.89 16.27
N PRO A 33 -7.92 -5.35 17.51
CA PRO A 33 -7.25 -4.11 17.89
C PRO A 33 -5.73 -4.24 18.00
N ILE A 34 -5.19 -5.42 18.30
CA ILE A 34 -3.74 -5.66 18.29
C ILE A 34 -3.21 -5.74 16.86
N LEU A 35 -3.96 -6.37 15.95
CA LEU A 35 -3.57 -6.56 14.55
C LEU A 35 -3.82 -5.32 13.68
N LYS A 36 -4.57 -4.33 14.16
CA LYS A 36 -4.98 -3.15 13.38
C LYS A 36 -3.81 -2.47 12.67
N GLU A 37 -2.68 -2.32 13.34
CA GLU A 37 -1.48 -1.67 12.76
C GLU A 37 -0.87 -2.52 11.65
N GLY A 38 -0.89 -3.85 11.82
CA GLY A 38 -0.45 -4.80 10.81
C GLY A 38 -1.37 -4.82 9.59
N ILE A 39 -2.70 -4.73 9.80
CA ILE A 39 -3.69 -4.65 8.73
C ILE A 39 -3.53 -3.34 7.94
N ILE A 40 -3.37 -2.21 8.63
CA ILE A 40 -3.16 -0.90 7.97
C ILE A 40 -1.88 -0.95 7.13
N THR A 41 -0.78 -1.46 7.70
CA THR A 41 0.50 -1.58 6.99
C THR A 41 0.39 -2.50 5.77
N GLY A 42 -0.27 -3.65 5.93
CA GLY A 42 -0.51 -4.60 4.84
C GLY A 42 -1.40 -4.02 3.74
N ALA A 43 -2.44 -3.27 4.11
CA ALA A 43 -3.33 -2.58 3.18
C ALA A 43 -2.59 -1.52 2.38
N ILE A 44 -1.77 -0.67 3.05
CA ILE A 44 -0.94 0.33 2.38
C ILE A 44 0.05 -0.34 1.43
N LEU A 45 0.69 -1.43 1.84
CA LEU A 45 1.64 -2.16 1.02
C LEU A 45 0.97 -2.76 -0.22
N SER A 46 -0.17 -3.42 -0.04
CA SER A 46 -0.95 -4.00 -1.14
C SER A 46 -1.48 -2.94 -2.10
N PHE A 47 -1.96 -1.81 -1.58
CA PHE A 47 -2.37 -0.66 -2.40
C PHE A 47 -1.20 -0.08 -3.20
N THR A 48 -0.06 0.12 -2.54
CA THR A 48 1.16 0.62 -3.20
C THR A 48 1.64 -0.35 -4.28
N HIS A 49 1.57 -1.65 -4.03
CA HIS A 49 1.88 -2.68 -5.02
C HIS A 49 0.93 -2.62 -6.22
N SER A 50 -0.38 -2.51 -5.97
CA SER A 50 -1.39 -2.41 -7.02
C SER A 50 -1.19 -1.18 -7.92
N LEU A 51 -0.77 -0.03 -7.35
CA LEU A 51 -0.41 1.15 -8.14
C LEU A 51 0.81 0.94 -9.04
N GLY A 52 1.73 0.04 -8.65
CA GLY A 52 2.92 -0.30 -9.42
C GLY A 52 2.67 -1.30 -10.56
N GLU A 53 1.55 -2.02 -10.53
CA GLU A 53 1.19 -3.05 -11.52
C GLU A 53 0.68 -2.42 -12.82
N THR A 54 1.62 -1.95 -13.64
CA THR A 54 1.30 -1.35 -14.95
C THR A 54 0.77 -2.40 -15.93
N GLY A 55 1.25 -3.65 -15.86
CA GLY A 55 0.84 -4.74 -16.77
C GLY A 55 -0.64 -5.12 -16.66
N ALA A 56 -1.16 -5.28 -15.44
CA ALA A 56 -2.57 -5.56 -15.23
C ALA A 56 -3.46 -4.40 -15.69
N ALA A 57 -3.02 -3.15 -15.44
CA ALA A 57 -3.73 -1.96 -15.89
C ALA A 57 -3.81 -1.87 -17.43
N MET A 58 -2.75 -2.24 -18.17
CA MET A 58 -2.76 -2.28 -19.64
C MET A 58 -3.88 -3.16 -20.19
N ILE A 59 -4.14 -4.31 -19.56
CA ILE A 59 -5.15 -5.26 -20.02
C ILE A 59 -6.58 -4.74 -19.76
N VAL A 60 -6.77 -3.90 -18.73
CA VAL A 60 -8.10 -3.50 -18.22
C VAL A 60 -8.48 -2.06 -18.57
N MET A 61 -7.54 -1.19 -18.96
CA MET A 61 -7.72 0.28 -19.02
C MET A 61 -8.86 0.81 -19.89
N GLY A 62 -9.45 0.01 -20.78
CA GLY A 62 -10.60 0.43 -21.58
C GLY A 62 -10.34 1.77 -22.29
N ALA A 63 -11.21 2.77 -22.06
CA ALA A 63 -11.07 4.12 -22.63
C ALA A 63 -10.20 5.07 -21.78
N ASP A 64 -10.01 4.79 -20.49
CA ASP A 64 -9.28 5.66 -19.56
C ASP A 64 -7.87 5.14 -19.36
N VAL A 65 -6.93 5.66 -20.15
CA VAL A 65 -5.53 5.23 -20.14
C VAL A 65 -4.78 5.87 -18.97
N PRO A 66 -4.31 5.10 -17.97
CA PRO A 66 -3.47 5.65 -16.91
C PRO A 66 -2.11 6.05 -17.47
N ILE A 67 -1.50 7.08 -16.87
CA ILE A 67 -0.26 7.70 -17.36
C ILE A 67 0.91 6.70 -17.41
N SER A 68 0.95 5.73 -16.49
CA SER A 68 1.96 4.65 -16.51
C SER A 68 1.88 3.80 -17.77
N VAL A 69 0.67 3.49 -18.24
CA VAL A 69 0.44 2.72 -19.47
C VAL A 69 0.71 3.56 -20.71
N LEU A 70 0.38 4.86 -20.68
CA LEU A 70 0.67 5.77 -21.78
C LEU A 70 2.16 5.78 -22.15
N VAL A 71 3.04 5.84 -21.15
CA VAL A 71 4.49 5.80 -21.37
C VAL A 71 4.92 4.49 -22.02
N VAL A 72 4.38 3.35 -21.57
CA VAL A 72 4.67 2.03 -22.16
C VAL A 72 4.23 1.98 -23.62
N ASN A 73 3.01 2.44 -23.94
CA ASN A 73 2.50 2.51 -25.31
C ASN A 73 3.38 3.39 -26.22
N MET A 74 3.94 4.49 -25.71
CA MET A 74 4.85 5.36 -26.48
C MET A 74 6.17 4.65 -26.82
N VAL A 75 6.68 3.83 -25.90
CA VAL A 75 7.87 3.00 -26.15
C VAL A 75 7.56 1.93 -27.19
N GLU A 76 6.43 1.23 -27.06
CA GLU A 76 5.99 0.22 -28.04
C GLU A 76 5.75 0.81 -29.44
N SER A 77 5.27 2.05 -29.52
CA SER A 77 5.06 2.78 -30.77
C SER A 77 6.37 3.34 -31.38
N LEU A 78 7.54 2.96 -30.85
CA LEU A 78 8.87 3.46 -31.25
C LEU A 78 9.04 4.99 -31.14
N ALA A 79 8.18 5.66 -30.37
CA ALA A 79 8.25 7.10 -30.12
C ALA A 79 9.20 7.42 -28.94
N ILE A 80 10.44 6.93 -29.03
CA ILE A 80 11.44 6.97 -27.95
C ILE A 80 11.71 8.39 -27.42
N PRO A 81 11.86 9.44 -28.26
CA PRO A 81 12.11 10.79 -27.75
C PRO A 81 10.95 11.33 -26.90
N ALA A 82 9.72 11.03 -27.29
CA ALA A 82 8.53 11.47 -26.58
C ALA A 82 8.33 10.68 -25.27
N ALA A 83 8.61 9.37 -25.26
CA ALA A 83 8.59 8.55 -24.06
C ALA A 83 9.61 9.02 -23.00
N LEU A 84 10.82 9.41 -23.44
CA LEU A 84 11.86 9.95 -22.55
C LEU A 84 11.40 11.25 -21.89
N PHE A 85 10.87 12.20 -22.67
CA PHE A 85 10.39 13.48 -22.15
C PHE A 85 9.27 13.28 -21.11
N THR A 86 8.27 12.48 -21.44
CA THR A 86 7.15 12.17 -20.54
C THR A 86 7.62 11.48 -19.26
N SER A 87 8.54 10.52 -19.36
CA SER A 87 9.09 9.79 -18.20
C SER A 87 9.88 10.72 -17.27
N THR A 88 10.74 11.58 -17.82
CA THR A 88 11.51 12.55 -17.03
C THR A 88 10.58 13.51 -16.29
N TYR A 89 9.54 14.03 -16.95
CA TYR A 89 8.56 14.91 -16.32
C TYR A 89 7.83 14.19 -15.17
N LEU A 90 7.42 12.94 -15.39
CA LEU A 90 6.75 12.13 -14.36
C LEU A 90 7.63 11.90 -13.14
N ILE A 91 8.90 11.54 -13.36
CA ILE A 91 9.89 11.30 -12.30
C ILE A 91 10.15 12.59 -11.52
N ALA A 92 10.27 13.73 -12.22
CA ALA A 92 10.48 15.03 -11.58
C ALA A 92 9.32 15.39 -10.65
N ILE A 93 8.07 15.29 -11.14
CA ILE A 93 6.88 15.54 -10.32
C ILE A 93 6.80 14.58 -9.14
N SER A 94 6.98 13.28 -9.37
CA SER A 94 6.93 12.28 -8.30
C SER A 94 7.96 12.55 -7.21
N THR A 95 9.20 12.89 -7.61
CA THR A 95 10.28 13.25 -6.69
C THR A 95 9.92 14.49 -5.88
N ILE A 96 9.41 15.55 -6.54
CA ILE A 96 8.97 16.78 -5.85
C ILE A 96 7.85 16.47 -4.85
N MET A 97 6.85 15.70 -5.26
CA MET A 97 5.72 15.33 -4.40
C MET A 97 6.18 14.55 -3.17
N VAL A 98 7.07 13.56 -3.33
CA VAL A 98 7.64 12.78 -2.23
C VAL A 98 8.47 13.66 -1.29
N VAL A 99 9.29 14.57 -1.83
CA VAL A 99 10.09 15.51 -1.03
C VAL A 99 9.18 16.44 -0.22
N VAL A 100 8.13 17.00 -0.83
CA VAL A 100 7.15 17.86 -0.15
C VAL A 100 6.40 17.08 0.92
N PHE A 101 5.94 15.86 0.61
CA PHE A 101 5.25 15.01 1.57
C PHE A 101 6.14 14.63 2.75
N ARG A 102 7.41 14.28 2.50
CA ARG A 102 8.39 14.01 3.57
C ARG A 102 8.68 15.26 4.40
N ALA A 103 8.84 16.43 3.78
CA ALA A 103 9.06 17.68 4.49
C ALA A 103 7.85 18.07 5.38
N ALA A 104 6.62 17.89 4.87
CA ALA A 104 5.39 18.17 5.59
C ALA A 104 5.12 17.18 6.75
N SER A 105 5.36 15.89 6.53
CA SER A 105 5.20 14.85 7.55
C SER A 105 6.26 14.94 8.66
N ARG A 106 7.48 15.43 8.36
CA ARG A 106 8.52 15.71 9.37
C ARG A 106 8.11 16.85 10.30
N ARG A 107 7.38 17.85 9.81
CA ARG A 107 6.87 18.98 10.64
C ARG A 107 5.73 18.60 11.58
N ARG A 108 5.03 17.49 11.35
CA ARG A 108 3.92 17.02 12.20
C ARG A 108 4.34 16.07 13.34
N ARG A 109 5.64 15.77 13.46
CA ARG A 109 6.20 14.88 14.51
C ARG A 109 6.99 15.62 15.61
N ILE A 110 6.94 16.95 15.65
CA ILE A 110 7.49 17.82 16.71
C ILE A 110 6.30 18.44 17.44
#